data_AF-A0A536X376-F1
#
_entry.id   AF-A0A536X376-F1
#
_cell.length_a   1.000
_cell.length_b   1.000
_cell.length_c   1.000
_cell.angle_alpha   90.00
_cell.angle_beta   90.00
_cell.angle_gamma   90.00
#
_symmetry.space_group_name_H-M   'P 1'
#
loop_
_entity.id
_entity.type
_entity.pdbx_description
1 polymer ?
#
loop_
_entity_poly.entity_id
_entity_poly.type
_entity_poly.pdbx_seq_one_letter_code
_entity_poly.pdbx_strand_id
1 'polypeptide(L)'
;GRELGFPTANIALAQRPPLAGIYVVEVENFGRGVASVGRRPTVNPVAKPLLEVHLFDWDGELYGRRLRVRFLRKLRDEAKFDDLERLR
;
A
#
# COMPACT_ATOMS: atom_id res chain seq x y z
N GLY A 1 -1.24 8.97 -3.56
CA GLY A 1 0.18 8.93 -3.15
C GLY A 1 0.99 9.96 -3.90
N ARG A 2 1.31 9.68 -5.17
CA ARG A 2 2.22 10.51 -5.99
C ARG A 2 1.81 11.99 -6.12
N GLU A 3 0.53 12.29 -6.30
CA GLU A 3 0.01 13.68 -6.38
C GLU A 3 0.04 14.41 -5.03
N LEU A 4 0.16 13.68 -3.92
CA LEU A 4 0.23 14.21 -2.55
C LEU A 4 1.67 14.29 -2.01
N GLY A 5 2.68 13.99 -2.84
CA GLY A 5 4.09 14.00 -2.43
C GLY A 5 4.56 12.74 -1.69
N PHE A 6 3.73 11.71 -1.56
CA PHE A 6 4.12 10.44 -0.93
C PHE A 6 4.38 9.38 -2.01
N PRO A 7 5.64 9.10 -2.38
CA PRO A 7 5.96 8.06 -3.34
C PRO A 7 5.50 6.70 -2.80
N THR A 8 4.74 5.96 -3.60
CA THR A 8 4.25 4.62 -3.24
C THR A 8 4.63 3.58 -4.28
N ALA A 9 5.09 2.43 -3.82
CA ALA A 9 5.24 1.24 -4.63
C ALA A 9 3.90 0.51 -4.75
N ASN A 10 3.41 0.35 -5.97
CA ASN A 10 2.21 -0.43 -6.26
C ASN A 10 2.60 -1.87 -6.56
N ILE A 11 2.30 -2.78 -5.63
CA ILE A 11 2.69 -4.19 -5.72
C ILE A 11 1.45 -5.01 -6.08
N ALA A 12 1.49 -5.63 -7.26
CA ALA A 12 0.45 -6.57 -7.68
C ALA A 12 0.54 -7.84 -6.84
N LEU A 13 -0.56 -8.22 -6.19
CA LEU A 13 -0.62 -9.46 -5.43
C LEU A 13 -1.08 -10.61 -6.32
N ALA A 14 -0.43 -11.77 -6.18
CA ALA A 14 -0.76 -12.97 -6.95
C ALA A 14 -2.15 -13.52 -6.60
N GLN A 15 -2.59 -13.32 -5.36
CA GLN A 15 -3.88 -13.76 -4.84
C GLN A 15 -4.52 -12.64 -4.02
N ARG A 16 -5.85 -12.68 -3.87
CA ARG A 16 -6.57 -11.75 -3.01
C ARG A 16 -6.19 -12.00 -1.54
N PRO A 17 -5.62 -11.02 -0.83
CA PRO A 17 -5.34 -11.19 0.57
C PRO A 17 -6.66 -11.24 1.35
N PRO A 18 -6.74 -12.02 2.44
CA PRO A 18 -7.87 -11.95 3.38
C PRO A 18 -7.83 -10.68 4.24
N LEU A 19 -6.79 -9.85 4.07
CA LEU A 19 -6.54 -8.62 4.81
C LEU A 19 -7.11 -7.41 4.08
N ALA A 20 -7.61 -6.45 4.86
CA ALA A 20 -7.96 -5.10 4.42
C ALA A 20 -7.51 -4.09 5.49
N GLY A 21 -7.20 -2.87 5.09
CA GLY A 21 -6.82 -1.78 6.00
C GLY A 21 -5.43 -1.19 5.75
N ILE A 22 -5.00 -0.37 6.70
CA ILE A 22 -3.68 0.26 6.74
C ILE A 22 -2.79 -0.48 7.74
N TYR A 23 -1.57 -0.82 7.34
CA TYR A 23 -0.63 -1.61 8.14
C TYR A 23 0.74 -0.96 8.18
N VAL A 24 1.45 -1.13 9.30
CA VAL A 24 2.91 -1.04 9.33
C VAL A 24 3.47 -2.29 8.65
N VAL A 25 4.41 -2.08 7.72
CA VAL A 25 5.08 -3.15 6.98
C VAL A 25 6.59 -2.99 7.04
N GLU A 26 7.29 -4.09 6.77
CA GLU A 26 8.72 -4.08 6.47
C GLU A 26 8.94 -4.66 5.07
N VAL A 27 9.70 -3.94 4.26
CA VAL A 27 10.11 -4.37 2.93
C VAL A 27 11.56 -4.82 3.00
N GLU A 28 11.82 -6.06 2.59
CA GLU A 28 13.15 -6.66 2.66
C GLU A 28 14.18 -5.82 1.88
N ASN A 29 15.30 -5.48 2.54
CA ASN A 29 16.37 -4.61 2.05
C ASN A 29 16.03 -3.11 1.85
N PHE A 30 14.81 -2.68 2.17
CA PHE A 30 14.39 -1.28 2.03
C PHE A 30 13.86 -0.65 3.32
N GLY A 31 13.58 -1.45 4.35
CA GLY A 31 13.20 -0.96 5.68
C GLY A 31 11.69 -0.89 5.91
N ARG A 32 11.27 0.02 6.79
CA ARG A 32 9.89 0.10 7.27
C ARG A 32 9.06 1.09 6.46
N GLY A 33 7.76 0.85 6.45
CA GLY A 33 6.80 1.70 5.80
C GLY A 33 5.37 1.47 6.26
N VAL A 34 4.44 2.13 5.59
CA VAL A 34 3.01 1.89 5.69
C VAL A 34 2.48 1.32 4.40
N ALA A 35 1.57 0.35 4.51
CA ALA A 35 0.90 -0.23 3.37
C ALA A 35 -0.62 -0.10 3.47
N SER A 36 -1.25 0.28 2.37
CA SER A 36 -2.68 0.13 2.17
C SER A 36 -2.94 -1.19 1.43
N VAL A 37 -3.78 -2.04 2.01
CA VAL A 37 -4.29 -3.24 1.35
C VAL A 37 -5.80 -3.10 1.18
N GLY A 38 -6.21 -2.91 -0.07
CA GLY A 38 -7.59 -2.62 -0.42
C GLY A 38 -8.43 -3.84 -0.78
N ARG A 39 -9.70 -3.84 -0.36
CA ARG A 39 -10.76 -4.58 -1.04
C ARG A 39 -11.35 -3.67 -2.11
N ARG A 40 -11.36 -4.07 -3.38
CA ARG A 40 -12.27 -3.49 -4.40
C ARG A 40 -13.44 -4.47 -4.60
N PRO A 41 -14.57 -4.32 -3.90
CA PRO A 41 -15.65 -5.31 -3.96
C PRO A 41 -16.46 -5.23 -5.27
N THR A 42 -16.51 -4.07 -5.95
CA THR A 42 -17.57 -3.85 -6.95
C THR A 42 -17.24 -3.04 -8.20
N VAL A 43 -15.98 -2.60 -8.43
CA VAL A 43 -15.71 -1.70 -9.58
C VAL A 43 -15.18 -2.43 -10.83
N ASN A 44 -14.58 -3.61 -10.69
CA ASN A 44 -14.28 -4.49 -11.83
C ASN A 44 -13.83 -5.86 -11.29
N PRO A 45 -14.49 -6.99 -11.61
CA PRO A 45 -14.08 -8.31 -11.12
C PRO A 45 -12.64 -8.70 -11.52
N VAL A 46 -12.07 -8.01 -12.52
CA VAL A 46 -10.73 -8.25 -13.08
C VAL A 46 -9.61 -7.46 -12.36
N ALA A 47 -9.93 -6.50 -11.50
CA ALA A 47 -8.90 -5.70 -10.83
C ALA A 47 -8.11 -6.57 -9.84
N LYS A 48 -6.84 -6.86 -10.19
CA LYS A 48 -5.94 -7.57 -9.30
C LYS A 48 -5.82 -6.81 -7.97
N PRO A 49 -5.81 -7.51 -6.84
CA PRO A 49 -5.52 -6.90 -5.54
C PRO A 49 -4.17 -6.15 -5.59
N LEU A 50 -4.19 -4.90 -5.14
CA LEU A 50 -3.04 -4.01 -5.10
C LEU A 50 -2.65 -3.75 -3.65
N LEU A 51 -1.35 -3.84 -3.38
CA LEU A 51 -0.73 -3.41 -2.15
C LEU A 51 0.05 -2.13 -2.45
N GLU A 52 -0.37 -1.02 -1.85
CA GLU A 52 0.32 0.26 -1.99
C GLU A 52 1.23 0.46 -0.78
N VAL A 53 2.54 0.53 -0.98
CA VAL A 53 3.53 0.69 0.10
C VAL A 53 4.22 2.04 0.00
N HIS A 54 4.20 2.81 1.09
CA HIS A 54 5.05 3.98 1.28
C HIS A 54 6.16 3.64 2.27
N LEU A 55 7.42 3.72 1.83
CA LEU A 55 8.58 3.53 2.68
C LEU A 55 8.97 4.83 3.39
N PHE A 56 9.39 4.72 4.64
CA PHE A 56 9.93 5.86 5.38
C PHE A 56 11.37 6.14 4.96
N ASP A 57 11.73 7.42 4.86
CA ASP A 57 13.10 7.88 4.59
C ASP A 57 13.76 7.24 3.34
N TRP A 58 12.94 6.89 2.33
CA TRP A 58 13.38 6.24 1.09
C TRP A 58 12.86 6.97 -0.14
N ASP A 59 13.76 7.30 -1.06
CA ASP A 59 13.49 8.08 -2.29
C ASP A 59 13.95 7.39 -3.59
N GLY A 60 14.46 6.15 -3.50
CA GLY A 60 14.94 5.38 -4.65
C GLY A 60 13.85 4.68 -5.46
N GLU A 61 14.25 4.09 -6.60
CA GLU A 61 13.33 3.44 -7.55
C GLU A 61 13.11 1.93 -7.29
N LEU A 62 11.83 1.54 -7.24
CA LEU A 62 11.38 0.15 -7.02
C LEU A 62 10.65 -0.48 -8.22
N TYR A 63 10.50 0.25 -9.32
CA TYR A 63 9.79 -0.24 -10.51
C TYR A 63 10.48 -1.48 -11.09
N GLY A 64 9.66 -2.45 -11.52
CA GLY A 64 10.12 -3.73 -12.08
C GLY A 64 10.73 -4.71 -11.07
N ARG A 65 10.86 -4.34 -9.78
CA ARG A 65 11.45 -5.22 -8.77
C ARG A 65 10.39 -6.13 -8.13
N ARG A 66 10.78 -7.37 -7.84
CA ARG A 66 9.99 -8.28 -6.98
C ARG A 66 10.33 -7.97 -5.52
N LEU A 67 9.32 -7.57 -4.76
CA LEU A 67 9.49 -7.18 -3.35
C LEU A 67 8.91 -8.24 -2.42
N ARG A 68 9.59 -8.45 -1.29
CA ARG A 68 9.06 -9.21 -0.15
C ARG A 68 8.61 -8.23 0.92
N VAL A 69 7.32 -8.25 1.22
CA VAL A 69 6.69 -7.35 2.20
C VAL A 69 6.16 -8.17 3.36
N ARG A 70 6.56 -7.83 4.59
CA ARG A 70 6.07 -8.44 5.82
C ARG A 70 5.12 -7.48 6.51
N PHE A 71 3.90 -7.94 6.83
CA PHE A 71 2.94 -7.18 7.61
C PHE A 71 3.30 -7.29 9.09
N LEU A 72 3.47 -6.15 9.75
CA LEU A 72 3.86 -6.12 11.17
C LEU A 72 2.66 -5.85 12.07
N ARG A 73 1.92 -4.76 11.83
CA ARG A 73 0.81 -4.32 12.69
C ARG A 73 -0.27 -3.61 11.88
N LYS A 74 -1.54 -3.93 12.14
CA LYS A 74 -2.67 -3.15 11.61
C LYS A 74 -2.77 -1.82 12.36
N LEU A 75 -2.82 -0.71 11.64
CA LEU A 75 -3.03 0.62 12.19
C LEU A 75 -4.52 0.94 12.30
N ARG A 76 -5.27 0.75 11.20
CA ARG A 76 -6.71 1.03 11.12
C ARG A 76 -7.33 0.38 9.89
N ASP A 77 -8.65 0.41 9.80
CA ASP A 77 -9.36 0.14 8.55
C ASP A 77 -9.16 1.27 7.53
N GLU A 78 -9.37 0.94 6.25
CA GLU A 78 -9.43 1.95 5.20
C GLU A 78 -10.61 2.89 5.47
N ALA A 79 -10.36 4.19 5.33
CA ALA A 79 -11.39 5.21 5.42
C ALA A 79 -11.44 5.95 4.09
N LYS A 80 -12.66 6.22 3.61
CA LYS A 80 -12.85 7.18 2.52
C LYS A 80 -12.71 8.58 3.12
N PHE A 81 -11.86 9.38 2.50
CA PHE A 81 -11.78 10.80 2.79
C PHE A 81 -12.41 11.52 1.61
N ASP A 82 -13.48 12.26 1.88
CA ASP A 82 -14.21 13.01 0.86
C ASP A 82 -13.44 14.26 0.40
N ASP A 83 -12.34 14.58 1.08
CA ASP A 83 -11.48 15.73 0.81
C ASP A 83 -9.99 15.39 1.05
N LEU A 84 -9.14 15.86 0.14
CA LEU A 84 -7.68 15.69 0.17
C LEU A 84 -7.04 16.42 1.37
N GLU A 85 -7.67 17.49 1.88
CA GLU A 85 -7.15 18.23 3.05
C GLU A 85 -7.12 17.40 4.33
N ARG A 86 -8.00 16.40 4.47
CA ARG A 86 -8.04 15.51 5.65
C ARG A 86 -6.92 14.45 5.67
N LEU A 87 -6.07 14.42 4.65
CA LEU A 87 -4.97 13.47 4.53
C LEU A 87 -3.61 13.97 5.09
N ARG A 88 -3.56 15.21 5.60
CA ARG A 88 -2.37 15.79 6.25
C ARG A 88 -2.21 15.34 7.69
#